data_AF-A0A0N0IY57-F1
#
_entry.id   AF-A0A0N0IY57-F1
#
_cell.length_a   1.000
_cell.length_b   1.000
_cell.length_c   1.000
_cell.angle_alpha   90.00
_cell.angle_beta   90.00
_cell.angle_gamma   90.00
#
_symmetry.space_group_name_H-M   'P 1'
#
loop_
_entity.id
_entity.type
_entity.pdbx_description
1 polymer ?
#
loop_
_entity_poly.entity_id
_entity_poly.type
_entity_poly.pdbx_seq_one_letter_code
_entity_poly.pdbx_strand_id
1 'polypeptide(L)'
;MMTEENITLYPEPSKVFTDPSLAMYFKPLLTTLAHLKGQQYTIHLLSTDGLICKEESSVKYSENYLFGFRDHHGIYEFLGNPEVFINNTSVPALYELLLQDFLENRDEYLKAKKTVKEYLMDIREPILSLPELDDTDAAQYYAKAFYSYEFTKYYYQKYGVHRHISVVTEGWGKNTDPFLLDKEDGQDVLEEFLMNMEEDSLHDYGLNPEQFIAGTERRRFVSLSGGLVLALRDPENDIIYIAEYGS
;
A
#
# COMPACT_ATOMS: atom_id res chain seq x y z
N MET A 1 9.96 3.28 23.21
CA MET A 1 9.33 4.52 22.70
C MET A 1 9.86 4.72 21.30
N MET A 2 9.06 4.49 20.26
CA MET A 2 9.48 4.71 18.88
C MET A 2 9.39 6.21 18.59
N THR A 3 10.51 6.87 18.30
CA THR A 3 10.54 8.26 17.84
C THR A 3 10.34 8.29 16.32
N GLU A 4 9.70 9.32 15.80
CA GLU A 4 9.51 9.54 14.34
C GLU A 4 10.84 9.59 13.56
N GLU A 5 11.97 9.73 14.26
CA GLU A 5 13.34 9.71 13.71
C GLU A 5 13.73 8.37 13.04
N ASN A 6 12.99 7.29 13.29
CA ASN A 6 13.24 5.98 12.68
C ASN A 6 12.31 5.64 11.50
N ILE A 7 11.53 6.61 11.02
CA ILE A 7 10.59 6.40 9.91
C ILE A 7 11.18 6.95 8.61
N THR A 8 11.22 6.11 7.57
CA THR A 8 11.52 6.54 6.20
C THR A 8 10.25 6.45 5.37
N LEU A 9 9.70 7.59 4.95
CA LEU A 9 8.52 7.63 4.07
C LEU A 9 8.92 7.34 2.62
N TYR A 10 8.04 6.65 1.89
CA TYR A 10 8.22 6.32 0.48
C TYR A 10 9.58 5.69 0.15
N PRO A 11 10.00 4.62 0.85
CA PRO A 11 11.27 3.98 0.59
C PRO A 11 11.35 3.53 -0.87
N GLU A 12 12.54 3.64 -1.46
CA GLU A 12 12.77 3.17 -2.82
C GLU A 12 12.47 1.67 -2.93
N PRO A 13 11.75 1.20 -3.97
CA PRO A 13 11.39 -0.21 -4.12
C PRO A 13 12.56 -1.19 -4.03
N SER A 14 13.75 -0.79 -4.52
CA SER A 14 14.98 -1.60 -4.45
C SER A 14 15.56 -1.77 -3.05
N LYS A 15 15.06 -1.02 -2.06
CA LYS A 15 15.38 -1.17 -0.64
C LYS A 15 14.30 -1.92 0.13
N VAL A 16 13.24 -2.34 -0.55
CA VAL A 16 12.05 -2.97 0.04
C VAL A 16 11.88 -4.38 -0.49
N PHE A 17 12.05 -4.58 -1.79
CA PHE A 17 11.79 -5.85 -2.46
C PHE A 17 13.05 -6.45 -3.07
N THR A 18 13.10 -7.78 -3.12
CA THR A 18 14.07 -8.50 -3.96
C THR A 18 13.83 -8.25 -5.45
N ASP A 19 12.56 -8.14 -5.85
CA ASP A 19 12.12 -7.67 -7.17
C ASP A 19 11.45 -6.29 -7.06
N PRO A 20 12.13 -5.19 -7.46
CA PRO A 20 11.57 -3.84 -7.41
C PRO A 20 10.30 -3.65 -8.25
N SER A 21 10.03 -4.51 -9.24
CA SER A 21 8.85 -4.43 -10.09
C SER A 21 7.55 -4.60 -9.29
N LEU A 22 7.61 -5.30 -8.15
CA LEU A 22 6.48 -5.50 -7.25
C LEU A 22 5.86 -4.20 -6.74
N ALA A 23 6.55 -3.05 -6.82
CA ALA A 23 6.00 -1.75 -6.46
C ALA A 23 4.79 -1.32 -7.31
N MET A 24 4.56 -1.93 -8.48
CA MET A 24 3.32 -1.73 -9.23
C MET A 24 2.10 -2.37 -8.53
N TYR A 25 2.32 -3.39 -7.70
CA TYR A 25 1.26 -4.03 -6.91
C TYR A 25 1.25 -3.57 -5.45
N PHE A 26 2.44 -3.43 -4.86
CA PHE A 26 2.64 -3.15 -3.44
C PHE A 26 3.39 -1.84 -3.26
N LYS A 27 2.64 -0.75 -3.07
CA LYS A 27 3.18 0.60 -2.87
C LYS A 27 3.89 0.69 -1.51
N PRO A 28 5.20 0.97 -1.45
CA PRO A 28 5.89 1.14 -0.17
C PRO A 28 5.50 2.46 0.50
N LEU A 29 4.75 2.40 1.59
CA LEU A 29 4.27 3.61 2.28
C LEU A 29 5.37 4.20 3.16
N LEU A 30 5.92 3.36 4.03
CA LEU A 30 6.99 3.73 4.95
C LEU A 30 7.81 2.51 5.38
N THR A 31 9.00 2.79 5.89
CA THR A 31 9.85 1.84 6.62
C THR A 31 10.04 2.32 8.04
N THR A 32 10.01 1.42 9.01
CA THR A 32 10.33 1.71 10.41
C THR A 32 11.20 0.60 11.01
N LEU A 33 11.87 0.92 12.13
CA LEU A 33 12.49 -0.08 13.00
C LEU A 33 11.51 -0.44 14.10
N ALA A 34 11.14 -1.72 14.19
CA ALA A 34 10.19 -2.22 15.18
C ALA A 34 10.81 -3.36 15.99
N HIS A 35 10.24 -3.62 17.17
CA HIS A 35 10.72 -4.67 18.06
C HIS A 35 9.63 -5.69 18.35
N LEU A 36 9.96 -6.96 18.23
CA LEU A 36 9.11 -8.06 18.63
C LEU A 36 9.92 -9.05 19.46
N LYS A 37 9.41 -9.42 20.65
CA LYS A 37 10.07 -10.35 21.60
C LYS A 37 11.55 -10.01 21.88
N GLY A 38 11.89 -8.72 21.90
CA GLY A 38 13.24 -8.22 22.19
C GLY A 38 14.20 -8.18 21.00
N GLN A 39 13.78 -8.62 19.81
CA GLN A 39 14.55 -8.52 18.57
C GLN A 39 14.07 -7.33 17.75
N GLN A 40 15.01 -6.60 17.13
CA GLN A 40 14.72 -5.48 16.24
C GLN A 40 14.61 -5.96 14.79
N TYR A 41 13.65 -5.42 14.06
CA TYR A 41 13.39 -5.71 12.65
C TYR A 41 13.23 -4.41 11.86
N THR A 42 13.62 -4.45 10.59
CA THR A 42 13.26 -3.43 9.60
C THR A 42 11.92 -3.84 8.99
N ILE A 43 10.90 -3.00 9.16
CA ILE A 43 9.54 -3.30 8.72
C ILE A 43 9.11 -2.29 7.67
N HIS A 44 8.69 -2.81 6.52
CA HIS A 44 8.02 -2.04 5.47
C HIS A 44 6.51 -2.20 5.59
N LEU A 45 5.78 -1.08 5.63
CA LEU A 45 4.33 -1.07 5.47
C LEU A 45 4.03 -0.80 4.00
N LEU A 46 3.31 -1.74 3.39
CA LEU A 46 3.03 -1.79 1.96
C LEU A 46 1.53 -1.67 1.73
N SER A 47 1.13 -1.11 0.59
CA SER A 47 -0.28 -1.08 0.25
C SER A 47 -0.60 -1.56 -1.16
N THR A 48 -1.68 -2.31 -1.27
CA THR A 48 -2.32 -2.72 -2.53
C THR A 48 -3.41 -1.75 -2.98
N ASP A 49 -3.53 -0.57 -2.37
CA ASP A 49 -4.60 0.39 -2.71
C ASP A 49 -4.69 0.65 -4.22
N GLY A 50 -5.92 0.63 -4.72
CA GLY A 50 -6.21 0.67 -6.15
C GLY A 50 -6.30 -0.70 -6.82
N LEU A 51 -5.89 -1.79 -6.17
CA LEU A 51 -6.10 -3.16 -6.65
C LEU A 51 -7.27 -3.81 -5.93
N ILE A 52 -7.95 -4.69 -6.66
CA ILE A 52 -9.09 -5.47 -6.16
C ILE A 52 -8.71 -6.94 -6.28
N CYS A 53 -8.80 -7.68 -5.17
CA CYS A 53 -8.62 -9.12 -5.17
C CYS A 53 -9.85 -9.81 -5.78
N LYS A 54 -9.63 -10.87 -6.56
CA LYS A 54 -10.69 -11.72 -7.10
C LYS A 54 -11.33 -12.50 -5.95
N GLU A 55 -12.65 -12.54 -5.88
CA GLU A 55 -13.39 -13.21 -4.79
C GLU A 55 -13.04 -14.71 -4.66
N GLU A 56 -12.72 -15.38 -5.77
CA GLU A 56 -12.39 -16.81 -5.78
C GLU A 56 -10.88 -17.10 -5.58
N SER A 57 -10.03 -16.08 -5.48
CA SER A 57 -8.58 -16.30 -5.37
C SER A 57 -8.19 -16.62 -3.92
N SER A 58 -8.08 -17.90 -3.64
CA SER A 58 -7.55 -18.47 -2.40
C SER A 58 -6.12 -18.96 -2.63
N VAL A 59 -5.22 -18.05 -3.01
CA VAL A 59 -3.81 -18.40 -3.17
C VAL A 59 -3.11 -18.16 -1.84
N LYS A 60 -2.39 -19.18 -1.36
CA LYS A 60 -1.59 -19.06 -0.13
C LYS A 60 -0.68 -17.82 -0.19
N TYR A 61 -0.65 -17.05 0.90
CA TYR A 61 0.04 -15.76 1.02
C TYR A 61 -0.53 -14.63 0.18
N SER A 62 -1.77 -14.76 -0.32
CA SER A 62 -2.48 -13.78 -1.15
C SER A 62 -4.00 -14.01 -1.09
N GLU A 63 -4.58 -13.91 0.10
CA GLU A 63 -6.03 -14.06 0.27
C GLU A 63 -6.58 -12.99 1.19
N ASN A 64 -7.80 -12.51 0.91
CA ASN A 64 -8.54 -11.60 1.80
C ASN A 64 -7.70 -10.39 2.28
N TYR A 65 -6.95 -9.77 1.36
CA TYR A 65 -6.04 -8.64 1.64
C TYR A 65 -4.92 -8.93 2.65
N LEU A 66 -4.60 -10.22 2.87
CA LEU A 66 -3.42 -10.71 3.55
C LEU A 66 -2.37 -11.14 2.53
N PHE A 67 -1.17 -10.56 2.63
CA PHE A 67 -0.06 -10.83 1.72
C PHE A 67 1.20 -11.24 2.48
N GLY A 68 1.77 -12.40 2.14
CA GLY A 68 2.96 -12.93 2.80
C GLY A 68 4.25 -12.65 2.04
N PHE A 69 5.28 -12.25 2.77
CA PHE A 69 6.62 -11.95 2.27
C PHE A 69 7.66 -12.68 3.11
N ARG A 70 8.61 -13.36 2.47
CA ARG A 70 9.80 -13.82 3.17
C ARG A 70 10.72 -12.63 3.42
N ASP A 71 11.15 -12.49 4.67
CA ASP A 71 12.03 -11.40 5.12
C ASP A 71 13.50 -11.81 5.03
N HIS A 72 14.25 -11.17 4.15
CA HIS A 72 15.70 -11.31 4.00
C HIS A 72 16.42 -10.11 4.62
N HIS A 73 16.33 -9.96 5.94
CA HIS A 73 16.93 -8.86 6.70
C HIS A 73 16.44 -7.46 6.28
N GLY A 74 15.12 -7.30 6.18
CA GLY A 74 14.49 -6.06 5.72
C GLY A 74 14.45 -5.93 4.19
N ILE A 75 14.50 -7.04 3.45
CA ILE A 75 14.24 -7.09 2.02
C ILE A 75 13.23 -8.19 1.76
N TYR A 76 12.07 -7.82 1.22
CA TYR A 76 10.90 -8.69 1.11
C TYR A 76 10.89 -9.43 -0.23
N GLU A 77 10.76 -10.75 -0.15
CA GLU A 77 10.46 -11.64 -1.28
C GLU A 77 8.98 -12.03 -1.19
N PHE A 78 8.17 -11.62 -2.15
CA PHE A 78 6.74 -11.95 -2.15
C PHE A 78 6.53 -13.47 -2.35
N LEU A 79 5.77 -14.09 -1.45
CA LEU A 79 5.51 -15.54 -1.45
C LEU A 79 4.21 -15.93 -2.17
N GLY A 80 3.37 -14.93 -2.48
CA GLY A 80 2.07 -15.10 -3.08
C GLY A 80 2.06 -15.10 -4.61
N ASN A 81 0.90 -14.80 -5.20
CA ASN A 81 0.73 -14.74 -6.66
C ASN A 81 -0.03 -13.46 -7.07
N PRO A 82 0.54 -12.58 -7.91
CA PRO A 82 -0.17 -11.39 -8.40
C PRO A 82 -1.44 -11.68 -9.21
N GLU A 83 -1.64 -12.91 -9.70
CA GLU A 83 -2.86 -13.32 -10.41
C GLU A 83 -4.14 -13.19 -9.58
N VAL A 84 -4.03 -13.01 -8.26
CA VAL A 84 -5.17 -12.71 -7.39
C VAL A 84 -5.82 -11.37 -7.69
N PHE A 85 -5.12 -10.43 -8.33
CA PHE A 85 -5.69 -9.12 -8.65
C PHE A 85 -6.50 -9.14 -9.95
N ILE A 86 -7.64 -8.44 -9.94
CA ILE A 86 -8.36 -8.08 -11.17
C ILE A 86 -7.43 -7.27 -12.08
N ASN A 87 -7.52 -7.47 -13.39
CA ASN A 87 -6.65 -6.86 -14.40
C ASN A 87 -5.14 -7.17 -14.25
N ASN A 88 -4.73 -8.20 -13.50
CA ASN A 88 -3.30 -8.49 -13.27
C ASN A 88 -2.44 -8.43 -14.54
N THR A 89 -2.92 -8.96 -15.68
CA THR A 89 -2.22 -8.93 -16.98
C THR A 89 -1.99 -7.51 -17.51
N SER A 90 -2.90 -6.60 -17.22
CA SER A 90 -2.87 -5.19 -17.65
C SER A 90 -2.22 -4.25 -16.63
N VAL A 91 -2.03 -4.66 -15.37
CA VAL A 91 -1.41 -3.81 -14.32
C VAL A 91 -0.05 -3.26 -14.75
N PRO A 92 0.89 -4.03 -15.34
CA PRO A 92 2.18 -3.48 -15.78
C PRO A 92 2.03 -2.36 -16.80
N ALA A 93 1.21 -2.56 -17.84
CA ALA A 93 1.00 -1.57 -18.90
C ALA A 93 0.25 -0.33 -18.37
N LEU A 94 -0.72 -0.53 -17.48
CA LEU A 94 -1.43 0.55 -16.80
C LEU A 94 -0.47 1.37 -15.91
N TYR A 95 0.36 0.71 -15.11
CA TYR A 95 1.35 1.37 -14.26
C TYR A 95 2.34 2.19 -15.09
N GLU A 96 2.87 1.63 -16.18
CA GLU A 96 3.81 2.32 -17.07
C GLU A 96 3.18 3.58 -17.70
N LEU A 97 1.95 3.45 -18.22
CA LEU A 97 1.19 4.57 -18.80
C LEU A 97 1.00 5.70 -17.78
N LEU A 98 0.58 5.36 -16.56
CA LEU A 98 0.33 6.35 -15.51
C LEU A 98 1.62 7.00 -15.00
N LEU A 99 2.69 6.21 -14.86
CA LEU A 99 3.99 6.71 -14.42
C LEU A 99 4.61 7.64 -15.45
N GLN A 100 4.52 7.31 -16.73
CA GLN A 100 5.03 8.16 -17.79
C GLN A 100 4.28 9.51 -17.79
N ASP A 101 2.95 9.50 -17.81
CA ASP A 101 2.14 10.73 -17.75
C ASP A 101 2.49 11.57 -16.52
N PHE A 102 2.58 10.94 -15.35
CA PHE A 102 2.88 11.63 -14.12
C PHE A 102 4.27 12.27 -14.15
N LEU A 103 5.30 11.55 -14.60
CA LEU A 103 6.67 12.08 -14.66
C LEU A 103 6.78 13.27 -15.64
N GLU A 104 6.07 13.22 -16.76
CA GLU A 104 6.05 14.30 -17.76
C GLU A 104 5.31 15.55 -17.24
N ASN A 105 4.27 15.38 -16.43
CA ASN A 105 3.32 16.46 -16.11
C ASN A 105 3.26 16.89 -14.63
N ARG A 106 3.90 16.17 -13.69
CA ARG A 106 3.77 16.39 -12.22
C ARG A 106 4.00 17.83 -11.75
N ASP A 107 4.88 18.58 -12.41
CA ASP A 107 5.14 19.98 -12.06
C ASP A 107 3.97 20.88 -12.42
N GLU A 108 3.38 20.70 -13.60
CA GLU A 108 2.19 21.45 -14.00
C GLU A 108 0.98 21.00 -13.17
N TYR A 109 0.84 19.71 -12.88
CA TYR A 109 -0.21 19.21 -11.98
C TYR A 109 -0.14 19.85 -10.59
N LEU A 110 1.07 19.97 -10.03
CA LEU A 110 1.30 20.64 -8.76
C LEU A 110 0.97 22.14 -8.81
N LYS A 111 1.39 22.82 -9.86
CA LYS A 111 1.12 24.26 -10.05
C LYS A 111 -0.37 24.54 -10.23
N ALA A 112 -1.05 23.72 -11.03
CA ALA A 112 -2.49 23.81 -11.29
C ALA A 112 -3.34 23.30 -10.12
N LYS A 113 -2.72 22.64 -9.12
CA LYS A 113 -3.42 21.94 -8.03
C LYS A 113 -4.41 20.90 -8.56
N LYS A 114 -4.03 20.20 -9.63
CA LYS A 114 -4.89 19.26 -10.35
C LYS A 114 -5.41 18.18 -9.41
N THR A 115 -6.72 18.17 -9.21
CA THR A 115 -7.42 17.23 -8.32
C THR A 115 -7.39 15.82 -8.89
N VAL A 116 -7.65 14.83 -8.02
CA VAL A 116 -7.79 13.42 -8.43
C VAL A 116 -8.88 13.26 -9.50
N LYS A 117 -10.00 13.97 -9.35
CA LYS A 117 -11.12 13.92 -10.29
C LYS A 117 -10.72 14.44 -11.68
N GLU A 118 -10.04 15.58 -11.73
CA GLU A 118 -9.56 16.16 -13.01
C GLU A 118 -8.54 15.24 -13.68
N TYR A 119 -7.61 14.66 -12.91
CA TYR A 119 -6.67 13.66 -13.43
C TYR A 119 -7.37 12.45 -14.04
N LEU A 120 -8.35 11.87 -13.34
CA LEU A 120 -9.10 10.72 -13.85
C LEU A 120 -9.88 11.05 -15.13
N MET A 121 -10.39 12.27 -15.27
CA MET A 121 -11.06 12.70 -16.50
C MET A 121 -10.10 12.75 -17.69
N ASP A 122 -8.88 13.23 -17.50
CA ASP A 122 -7.89 13.37 -18.56
C ASP A 122 -7.28 12.03 -18.99
N ILE A 123 -7.05 11.12 -18.03
CA ILE A 123 -6.38 9.84 -18.29
C ILE A 123 -7.34 8.72 -18.70
N ARG A 124 -8.66 8.97 -18.69
CA ARG A 124 -9.69 7.97 -18.97
C ARG A 124 -9.52 7.32 -20.34
N GLU A 125 -9.43 8.11 -21.41
CA GLU A 125 -9.30 7.58 -22.78
C GLU A 125 -7.98 6.80 -22.97
N PRO A 126 -6.82 7.29 -22.49
CA PRO A 126 -5.60 6.48 -22.45
C PRO A 126 -5.78 5.11 -21.78
N ILE A 127 -6.46 5.03 -20.63
CA ILE A 127 -6.72 3.75 -19.94
C ILE A 127 -7.60 2.84 -20.79
N LEU A 128 -8.70 3.36 -21.35
CA LEU A 128 -9.62 2.59 -22.20
C LEU A 128 -8.98 2.05 -23.47
N SER A 129 -7.84 2.62 -23.88
CA SER A 129 -7.09 2.17 -25.05
C SER A 129 -6.10 1.03 -24.77
N LEU A 130 -5.92 0.64 -23.50
CA LEU A 130 -5.03 -0.46 -23.13
C LEU A 130 -5.60 -1.81 -23.60
N PRO A 131 -4.76 -2.69 -24.17
CA PRO A 131 -5.17 -4.06 -24.48
C PRO A 131 -5.43 -4.85 -23.19
N GLU A 132 -6.27 -5.88 -23.26
CA GLU A 132 -6.48 -6.86 -22.16
C GLU A 132 -7.01 -6.25 -20.85
N LEU A 133 -7.69 -5.10 -20.94
CA LEU A 133 -8.38 -4.50 -19.80
C LEU A 133 -9.71 -5.22 -19.54
N ASP A 134 -9.75 -6.08 -18.53
CA ASP A 134 -10.94 -6.86 -18.20
C ASP A 134 -12.00 -6.01 -17.48
N ASP A 135 -11.58 -5.11 -16.59
CA ASP A 135 -12.45 -4.27 -15.77
C ASP A 135 -12.00 -2.80 -15.77
N THR A 136 -12.83 -1.93 -16.34
CA THR A 136 -12.55 -0.49 -16.44
C THR A 136 -12.67 0.24 -15.11
N ASP A 137 -13.56 -0.19 -14.21
CA ASP A 137 -13.75 0.46 -12.92
C ASP A 137 -12.59 0.12 -11.98
N ALA A 138 -12.13 -1.13 -11.98
CA ALA A 138 -10.90 -1.53 -11.30
C ALA A 138 -9.67 -0.76 -11.82
N ALA A 139 -9.57 -0.55 -13.13
CA ALA A 139 -8.48 0.23 -13.72
C ALA A 139 -8.53 1.72 -13.33
N GLN A 140 -9.72 2.33 -13.31
CA GLN A 140 -9.89 3.70 -12.82
C GLN A 140 -9.59 3.81 -11.33
N TYR A 141 -9.94 2.80 -10.53
CA TYR A 141 -9.61 2.74 -9.12
C TYR A 141 -8.09 2.66 -8.91
N TYR A 142 -7.39 1.85 -9.70
CA TYR A 142 -5.93 1.79 -9.71
C TYR A 142 -5.31 3.15 -10.07
N ALA A 143 -5.80 3.81 -11.13
CA ALA A 143 -5.32 5.12 -11.54
C ALA A 143 -5.53 6.20 -10.48
N LYS A 144 -6.64 6.14 -9.76
CA LYS A 144 -6.97 7.03 -8.64
C LYS A 144 -5.95 6.88 -7.51
N ALA A 145 -5.70 5.65 -7.07
CA ALA A 145 -4.76 5.35 -5.99
C ALA A 145 -3.31 5.64 -6.40
N PHE A 146 -2.95 5.32 -7.65
CA PHE A 146 -1.66 5.66 -8.24
C PHE A 146 -1.38 7.16 -8.16
N TYR A 147 -2.28 7.98 -8.71
CA TYR A 147 -2.07 9.43 -8.78
C TYR A 147 -1.96 10.05 -7.39
N SER A 148 -2.85 9.64 -6.49
CA SER A 148 -2.85 10.10 -5.11
C SER A 148 -1.55 9.76 -4.37
N TYR A 149 -1.03 8.54 -4.53
CA TYR A 149 0.25 8.13 -3.97
C TYR A 149 1.42 8.92 -4.55
N GLU A 150 1.60 8.91 -5.88
CA GLU A 150 2.75 9.53 -6.53
C GLU A 150 2.77 11.05 -6.34
N PHE A 151 1.60 11.70 -6.32
CA PHE A 151 1.51 13.14 -6.08
C PHE A 151 1.84 13.50 -4.63
N THR A 152 1.35 12.72 -3.66
CA THR A 152 1.67 12.90 -2.23
C THR A 152 3.17 12.69 -1.99
N LYS A 153 3.74 11.62 -2.55
CA LYS A 153 5.18 11.33 -2.56
C LYS A 153 5.99 12.46 -3.19
N TYR A 154 5.59 12.93 -4.38
CA TYR A 154 6.28 13.99 -5.09
C TYR A 154 6.30 15.29 -4.28
N TYR A 155 5.18 15.66 -3.65
CA TYR A 155 5.10 16.82 -2.79
C TYR A 155 6.07 16.70 -1.59
N TYR A 156 6.07 15.54 -0.92
CA TYR A 156 7.00 15.26 0.18
C TYR A 156 8.46 15.38 -0.27
N GLN A 157 8.83 14.77 -1.39
CA GLN A 157 10.20 14.82 -1.92
C GLN A 157 10.63 16.24 -2.29
N LYS A 158 9.71 17.06 -2.81
CA LYS A 158 10.00 18.44 -3.24
C LYS A 158 10.12 19.42 -2.08
N TYR A 159 9.31 19.26 -1.02
CA TYR A 159 9.21 20.25 0.06
C TYR A 159 9.64 19.74 1.44
N GLY A 160 9.91 18.46 1.60
CA GLY A 160 10.28 17.83 2.88
C GLY A 160 9.14 17.74 3.89
N VAL A 161 7.90 18.04 3.49
CA VAL A 161 6.73 18.02 4.38
C VAL A 161 5.66 17.11 3.79
N HIS A 162 5.25 16.11 4.56
CA HIS A 162 4.19 15.20 4.17
C HIS A 162 2.83 15.91 4.23
N ARG A 163 2.10 15.88 3.11
CA ARG A 163 0.72 16.39 3.03
C ARG A 163 -0.08 15.48 2.12
N HIS A 164 -1.21 15.00 2.63
CA HIS A 164 -2.17 14.25 1.84
C HIS A 164 -2.60 15.06 0.61
N ILE A 165 -2.81 14.41 -0.53
CA ILE A 165 -3.14 15.09 -1.79
C ILE A 165 -4.28 16.11 -1.65
N SER A 166 -5.35 15.81 -0.92
CA SER A 166 -6.47 16.75 -0.71
C SER A 166 -6.05 18.07 -0.04
N VAL A 167 -5.03 18.04 0.81
CA VAL A 167 -4.49 19.25 1.44
C VAL A 167 -3.73 20.08 0.40
N VAL A 168 -3.05 19.41 -0.54
CA VAL A 168 -2.25 20.05 -1.58
C VAL A 168 -3.13 20.64 -2.68
N THR A 169 -4.11 19.87 -3.16
CA THR A 169 -4.96 20.22 -4.31
C THR A 169 -6.18 21.04 -3.92
N GLU A 170 -6.83 20.67 -2.81
CA GLU A 170 -8.16 21.20 -2.45
C GLU A 170 -8.15 22.05 -1.16
N GLY A 171 -7.06 22.02 -0.38
CA GLY A 171 -6.88 22.84 0.80
C GLY A 171 -7.62 22.38 2.05
N TRP A 172 -8.11 21.14 2.08
CA TRP A 172 -8.78 20.54 3.23
C TRP A 172 -8.20 19.16 3.59
N GLY A 173 -8.40 18.77 4.85
CA GLY A 173 -7.75 17.63 5.49
C GLY A 173 -6.69 18.08 6.50
N LYS A 174 -6.42 17.24 7.49
CA LYS A 174 -5.32 17.42 8.45
C LYS A 174 -4.55 16.10 8.51
N ASN A 175 -3.23 16.22 8.65
CA ASN A 175 -2.33 15.08 8.79
C ASN A 175 -1.41 15.38 9.97
N THR A 176 -1.99 15.39 11.17
CA THR A 176 -1.30 15.77 12.42
C THR A 176 -1.04 14.60 13.35
N ASP A 177 -1.68 13.47 13.09
CA ASP A 177 -1.56 12.29 13.92
C ASP A 177 -0.24 11.55 13.60
N PRO A 178 0.30 10.71 14.49
CA PRO A 178 1.53 9.97 14.25
C PRO A 178 1.42 9.05 13.02
N PHE A 179 2.52 8.80 12.30
CA PHE A 179 2.51 7.90 11.14
C PHE A 179 2.26 6.44 11.49
N LEU A 180 2.65 6.02 12.69
CA LEU A 180 2.43 4.66 13.17
C LEU A 180 1.25 4.66 14.14
N LEU A 181 0.45 3.60 14.07
CA LEU A 181 -0.57 3.33 15.08
C LEU A 181 0.09 3.07 16.44
N ASP A 182 -0.65 3.37 17.51
CA ASP A 182 -0.32 2.82 18.81
C ASP A 182 -0.41 1.28 18.76
N LYS A 183 0.34 0.62 19.64
CA LYS A 183 0.37 -0.84 19.66
C LYS A 183 -0.99 -1.43 20.04
N GLU A 184 -1.67 -0.87 21.04
CA GLU A 184 -2.97 -1.37 21.50
C GLU A 184 -4.01 -1.20 20.38
N ASP A 185 -4.10 0.01 19.81
CA ASP A 185 -4.98 0.29 18.66
C ASP A 185 -4.72 -0.66 17.48
N GLY A 186 -3.45 -0.91 17.15
CA GLY A 186 -3.08 -1.82 16.06
C GLY A 186 -3.42 -3.28 16.34
N GLN A 187 -3.34 -3.73 17.60
CA GLN A 187 -3.69 -5.09 18.00
C GLN A 187 -5.21 -5.31 18.00
N ASP A 188 -5.98 -4.33 18.49
CA ASP A 188 -7.45 -4.40 18.50
C ASP A 188 -8.01 -4.53 17.08
N VAL A 189 -7.48 -3.74 16.14
CA VAL A 189 -7.86 -3.82 14.72
C VAL A 189 -7.44 -5.16 14.12
N LEU A 190 -6.26 -5.67 14.50
CA LEU A 190 -5.78 -6.95 14.01
C LEU A 190 -6.65 -8.11 14.48
N GLU A 191 -7.13 -8.09 15.73
CA GLU A 191 -8.06 -9.09 16.25
C GLU A 191 -9.31 -9.18 15.38
N GLU A 192 -9.90 -8.03 15.03
CA GLU A 192 -11.06 -7.96 14.15
C GLU A 192 -10.77 -8.50 12.74
N PHE A 193 -9.61 -8.13 12.16
CA PHE A 193 -9.16 -8.67 10.87
C PHE A 193 -9.04 -10.20 10.91
N LEU A 194 -8.40 -10.75 11.95
CA LEU A 194 -8.17 -12.19 12.09
C LEU A 194 -9.49 -12.95 12.31
N MET A 195 -10.45 -12.39 13.04
CA MET A 195 -11.78 -12.99 13.18
C MET A 195 -12.49 -13.14 11.81
N ASN A 196 -12.43 -12.11 10.96
CA ASN A 196 -13.02 -12.20 9.62
C ASN A 196 -12.25 -13.19 8.73
N MET A 197 -10.93 -13.25 8.86
CA MET A 197 -10.10 -14.24 8.15
C MET A 197 -10.46 -15.68 8.52
N GLU A 198 -10.80 -15.98 9.78
CA GLU A 198 -11.19 -17.33 10.18
C GLU A 198 -12.47 -17.82 9.47
N GLU A 199 -13.36 -16.90 9.10
CA GLU A 199 -14.60 -17.23 8.37
C GLU A 199 -14.35 -17.40 6.85
N ASP A 200 -13.42 -16.62 6.29
CA ASP A 200 -13.29 -16.44 4.83
C ASP A 200 -12.00 -17.03 4.22
N SER A 201 -11.01 -17.44 5.02
CA SER A 201 -9.70 -17.94 4.55
C SER A 201 -9.72 -19.45 4.27
N LEU A 202 -9.02 -19.89 3.20
CA LEU A 202 -8.84 -21.33 2.96
C LEU A 202 -7.56 -21.88 3.61
N HIS A 203 -6.66 -21.01 4.07
CA HIS A 203 -5.41 -21.43 4.71
C HIS A 203 -5.37 -20.98 6.16
N ASP A 204 -4.87 -21.89 7.00
CA ASP A 204 -4.45 -21.57 8.36
C ASP A 204 -3.00 -21.07 8.33
N TYR A 205 -2.82 -19.81 8.71
CA TYR A 205 -1.52 -19.16 8.82
C TYR A 205 -0.95 -19.18 10.24
N GLY A 206 -1.71 -19.68 11.22
CA GLY A 206 -1.34 -19.63 12.64
C GLY A 206 -1.15 -18.21 13.18
N LEU A 207 -1.85 -17.23 12.58
CA LEU A 207 -1.69 -15.82 12.95
C LEU A 207 -2.40 -15.50 14.26
N ASN A 208 -1.81 -14.60 15.05
CA ASN A 208 -2.39 -14.10 16.29
C ASN A 208 -1.97 -12.65 16.57
N PRO A 209 -2.69 -11.94 17.46
CA PRO A 209 -2.43 -10.52 17.75
C PRO A 209 -1.05 -10.23 18.34
N GLU A 210 -0.40 -11.20 18.99
CA GLU A 210 0.95 -11.00 19.54
C GLU A 210 2.02 -10.84 18.45
N GLN A 211 1.73 -11.23 17.22
CA GLN A 211 2.63 -11.08 16.07
C GLN A 211 2.58 -9.69 15.44
N PHE A 212 1.65 -8.83 15.85
CA PHE A 212 1.60 -7.43 15.42
C PHE A 212 2.93 -6.73 15.69
N ILE A 213 3.48 -6.07 14.67
CA ILE A 213 4.79 -5.41 14.76
C ILE A 213 4.75 -3.93 14.38
N ALA A 214 3.88 -3.52 13.45
CA ALA A 214 3.69 -2.12 13.07
C ALA A 214 2.36 -1.95 12.30
N GLY A 215 1.81 -0.74 12.29
CA GLY A 215 0.67 -0.40 11.46
C GLY A 215 0.58 1.08 11.14
N THR A 216 -0.13 1.44 10.08
CA THR A 216 -0.35 2.83 9.65
C THR A 216 -1.74 3.00 9.03
N GLU A 217 -2.25 4.23 9.05
CA GLU A 217 -3.41 4.59 8.25
C GLU A 217 -3.02 4.76 6.78
N ARG A 218 -3.71 4.02 5.91
CA ARG A 218 -3.50 4.02 4.46
C ARG A 218 -3.87 5.35 3.82
N ARG A 219 -4.95 5.99 4.31
CA ARG A 219 -5.46 7.29 3.84
C ARG A 219 -4.42 8.40 3.82
N ARG A 220 -3.35 8.27 4.59
CA ARG A 220 -2.26 9.27 4.61
C ARG A 220 -1.53 9.37 3.29
N PHE A 221 -1.46 8.25 2.57
CA PHE A 221 -0.58 8.08 1.42
C PHE A 221 -1.32 8.00 0.09
N VAL A 222 -2.45 7.29 0.00
CA VAL A 222 -2.95 6.75 -1.28
C VAL A 222 -4.40 7.01 -1.67
N SER A 223 -5.39 7.07 -0.78
CA SER A 223 -6.80 7.31 -1.19
C SER A 223 -7.57 8.14 -0.17
N LEU A 224 -8.70 8.71 -0.64
CA LEU A 224 -9.72 9.33 0.19
C LEU A 224 -10.57 8.33 0.97
N SER A 225 -10.61 7.05 0.53
CA SER A 225 -11.18 5.95 1.32
C SER A 225 -10.25 5.62 2.48
N GLY A 226 -10.83 5.20 3.61
CA GLY A 226 -10.10 4.91 4.83
C GLY A 226 -9.29 3.61 4.75
N GLY A 227 -8.93 3.12 5.92
CA GLY A 227 -8.29 1.82 6.11
C GLY A 227 -6.89 1.91 6.68
N LEU A 228 -6.44 0.74 7.12
CA LEU A 228 -5.23 0.50 7.86
C LEU A 228 -4.40 -0.56 7.13
N VAL A 229 -3.09 -0.41 7.23
CA VAL A 229 -2.12 -1.42 6.82
C VAL A 229 -1.43 -1.89 8.09
N LEU A 230 -1.49 -3.18 8.36
CA LEU A 230 -0.89 -3.81 9.53
C LEU A 230 0.19 -4.79 9.07
N ALA A 231 1.31 -4.81 9.77
CA ALA A 231 2.36 -5.80 9.61
C ALA A 231 2.35 -6.77 10.78
N LEU A 232 2.45 -8.06 10.47
CA LEU A 232 2.67 -9.13 11.43
C LEU A 232 3.98 -9.84 11.10
N ARG A 233 4.69 -10.30 12.13
CA ARG A 233 5.91 -11.12 11.97
C ARG A 233 5.67 -12.53 12.47
N ASP A 234 5.91 -13.51 11.62
CA ASP A 234 6.05 -14.92 11.98
C ASP A 234 7.53 -15.28 12.14
N PRO A 235 8.09 -15.20 13.36
CA PRO A 235 9.51 -15.38 13.59
C PRO A 235 9.99 -16.81 13.34
N GLU A 236 9.09 -17.81 13.29
CA GLU A 236 9.49 -19.21 13.09
C GLU A 236 9.83 -19.50 11.63
N ASN A 237 9.14 -18.84 10.70
CA ASN A 237 9.26 -19.08 9.26
C ASN A 237 9.95 -17.95 8.48
N ASP A 238 10.41 -16.92 9.19
CA ASP A 238 10.96 -15.71 8.57
C ASP A 238 10.00 -15.00 7.60
N ILE A 239 8.71 -14.96 7.95
CA ILE A 239 7.66 -14.32 7.15
C ILE A 239 7.18 -13.01 7.81
N ILE A 240 6.96 -12.00 6.97
CA ILE A 240 6.15 -10.81 7.26
C ILE A 240 4.83 -10.96 6.53
N TYR A 241 3.73 -10.75 7.24
CA TYR A 241 2.42 -10.60 6.63
C TYR A 241 2.02 -9.14 6.64
N ILE A 242 1.50 -8.67 5.51
CA ILE A 242 0.86 -7.36 5.38
C ILE A 242 -0.64 -7.61 5.25
N ALA A 243 -1.41 -7.11 6.21
CA ALA A 243 -2.86 -7.13 6.21
C ALA A 243 -3.38 -5.73 5.91
N GLU A 244 -4.25 -5.59 4.90
CA GLU A 244 -5.05 -4.37 4.74
C GLU A 244 -6.43 -4.57 5.32
N TYR A 245 -6.84 -3.66 6.20
CA TYR A 245 -8.15 -3.70 6.84
C TYR A 245 -8.85 -2.35 6.78
N GLY A 246 -10.12 -2.32 6.39
CA GLY A 246 -10.90 -1.09 6.44
C GLY A 246 -11.99 -1.00 5.40
N SER A 247 -12.97 -0.16 5.75
CA SER A 247 -14.29 0.04 5.14
C SER A 247 -14.33 0.88 3.86
#